data_AF-A0A3B8HLG5-F1
#
_entry.id   AF-A0A3B8HLG5-F1
#
_cell.length_a   1.000
_cell.length_b   1.000
_cell.length_c   1.000
_cell.angle_alpha   90.00
_cell.angle_beta   90.00
_cell.angle_gamma   90.00
#
_symmetry.space_group_name_H-M   'P 1'
#
loop_
_entity.id
_entity.type
_entity.pdbx_description
1 polymer ?
#
loop_
_entity_poly.entity_id
_entity_poly.type
_entity_poly.pdbx_seq_one_letter_code
_entity_poly.pdbx_strand_id
1 'polypeptide(L)'
;VELDDQLPDLAREVKKGFDSLKSMINRLLEQGKHSGELREETDARAVTELVFAGILGATIIHGMGKSATELDQTINALLDYLNRLAPT
;
A
#
# COMPACT_ATOMS: atom_id res chain seq x y z
N VAL A 1 0.98 -16.75 -9.61
CA VAL A 1 1.41 -18.16 -9.47
C VAL A 1 2.43 -18.38 -10.56
N GLU A 2 3.69 -18.62 -10.19
CA GLU A 2 4.83 -19.07 -11.04
C GLU A 2 6.16 -18.97 -10.26
N LEU A 3 6.31 -18.00 -9.34
CA LEU A 3 7.56 -17.80 -8.59
C LEU A 3 7.75 -18.77 -7.42
N ASP A 4 6.68 -19.14 -6.70
CA ASP A 4 6.73 -20.03 -5.52
C ASP A 4 7.07 -21.47 -5.91
N ASP A 5 6.57 -21.92 -7.06
CA ASP A 5 6.85 -23.25 -7.60
C ASP A 5 8.27 -23.36 -8.19
N GLN A 6 8.84 -22.25 -8.67
CA GLN A 6 10.15 -22.24 -9.33
C GLN A 6 11.32 -21.81 -8.42
N LEU A 7 11.08 -20.87 -7.50
CA LEU A 7 12.09 -20.28 -6.61
C LEU A 7 11.48 -20.03 -5.22
N PRO A 8 11.20 -21.10 -4.43
CA PRO A 8 10.45 -21.01 -3.18
C PRO A 8 11.13 -20.13 -2.12
N ASP A 9 12.47 -20.14 -2.04
CA ASP A 9 13.19 -19.28 -1.10
C ASP A 9 13.10 -17.80 -1.47
N LEU A 10 13.13 -17.47 -2.77
CA LEU A 10 12.92 -16.11 -3.25
C LEU A 10 11.48 -15.65 -2.98
N ALA A 11 10.49 -16.49 -3.28
CA ALA A 11 9.09 -16.21 -3.00
C ALA A 11 8.85 -15.94 -1.51
N ARG A 12 9.51 -16.70 -0.61
CA ARG A 12 9.47 -16.49 0.83
C ARG A 12 10.00 -15.12 1.25
N GLU A 13 11.17 -14.72 0.76
CA GLU A 13 11.76 -13.41 1.11
C GLU A 13 10.95 -12.25 0.52
N VAL A 14 10.40 -12.39 -0.69
CA VAL A 14 9.47 -11.40 -1.28
C VAL A 14 8.23 -11.25 -0.40
N LYS A 15 7.61 -12.37 0.01
CA LYS A 15 6.44 -12.34 0.90
C LYS A 15 6.78 -11.66 2.22
N LYS A 16 7.95 -11.95 2.81
CA LYS A 16 8.40 -11.31 4.05
C LYS A 16 8.58 -9.80 3.88
N GLY A 17 9.09 -9.35 2.74
CA GLY A 17 9.15 -7.94 2.38
C GLY A 17 7.77 -7.29 2.31
N PHE A 18 6.81 -7.96 1.66
CA PHE A 18 5.41 -7.50 1.58
C PHE A 18 4.75 -7.41 2.96
N ASP A 19 4.88 -8.45 3.79
CA ASP A 19 4.33 -8.47 5.14
C ASP A 19 4.94 -7.34 5.99
N SER A 20 6.24 -7.07 5.84
CA SER A 20 6.96 -6.01 6.56
C SER A 20 6.52 -4.61 6.12
N LEU A 21 6.33 -4.40 4.81
CA LEU A 21 5.81 -3.14 4.27
C LEU A 21 4.38 -2.87 4.76
N LYS A 22 3.50 -3.88 4.71
CA LYS A 22 2.14 -3.78 5.26
C LYS A 22 2.15 -3.44 6.74
N SER A 23 3.00 -4.10 7.52
CA SER A 23 3.17 -3.81 8.96
C SER A 23 3.59 -2.35 9.20
N MET A 24 4.50 -1.83 8.38
CA MET A 24 4.91 -0.42 8.45
C MET A 24 3.75 0.53 8.14
N ILE A 25 3.01 0.31 7.05
CA ILE A 25 1.86 1.14 6.66
C ILE A 25 0.80 1.12 7.77
N ASN A 26 0.45 -0.07 8.27
CA ASN A 26 -0.54 -0.20 9.34
C ASN A 26 -0.14 0.56 10.61
N ARG A 27 1.13 0.44 11.01
CA ARG A 27 1.65 1.17 12.17
C ARG A 27 1.54 2.69 12.00
N LEU A 28 1.83 3.22 10.81
CA LEU A 28 1.70 4.65 10.51
C LEU A 28 0.24 5.11 10.57
N LEU A 29 -0.69 4.31 10.05
CA LEU A 29 -2.12 4.60 10.13
C LEU A 29 -2.63 4.56 11.57
N GLU A 30 -2.22 3.58 12.37
CA GLU A 30 -2.59 3.52 13.79
C GLU A 30 -1.99 4.71 14.57
N GLN A 31 -0.77 5.13 14.26
CA GLN A 31 -0.19 6.35 14.82
C GLN A 31 -1.00 7.60 14.45
N GLY A 32 -1.42 7.73 13.19
CA GLY A 32 -2.28 8.82 12.73
C GLY A 32 -3.64 8.84 13.45
N LYS A 33 -4.21 7.68 13.77
CA LYS A 33 -5.42 7.60 14.59
C LYS A 33 -5.17 8.08 16.02
N HIS A 34 -4.06 7.65 16.63
CA HIS A 34 -3.70 8.04 18.00
C HIS A 34 -3.35 9.53 18.13
N SER A 35 -2.77 10.14 17.08
CA SER A 35 -2.45 11.58 17.06
C SER A 35 -3.64 12.46 16.68
N GLY A 36 -4.75 11.87 16.22
CA GLY A 36 -5.91 12.60 15.72
C GLY A 36 -5.75 13.13 14.29
N GLU A 37 -4.73 12.70 13.55
CA GLU A 37 -4.57 12.97 12.11
C GLU A 37 -5.55 12.15 11.26
N LEU A 38 -6.02 11.02 11.77
CA LEU A 38 -7.03 10.16 11.16
C LEU A 38 -8.22 10.00 12.09
N ARG A 39 -9.41 9.84 11.48
CA ARG A 39 -10.63 9.49 12.19
C ARG A 39 -10.47 8.20 13.00
N GLU A 40 -10.98 8.19 14.23
CA GLU A 40 -10.86 7.04 15.15
C GLU A 40 -11.49 5.77 14.57
N GLU A 41 -12.59 5.90 13.82
CA GLU A 41 -13.30 4.80 13.16
C GLU A 41 -12.57 4.23 11.92
N THR A 42 -11.44 4.82 11.51
CA THR A 42 -10.68 4.33 10.35
C THR A 42 -10.18 2.91 10.60
N ASP A 43 -10.56 1.98 9.73
CA ASP A 43 -10.00 0.62 9.69
C ASP A 43 -8.61 0.65 9.06
N ALA A 44 -7.59 0.85 9.90
CA ALA A 44 -6.19 0.92 9.46
C ALA A 44 -5.74 -0.36 8.75
N ARG A 45 -6.31 -1.52 9.08
CA ARG A 45 -5.94 -2.79 8.44
C ARG A 45 -6.49 -2.86 7.03
N ALA A 46 -7.75 -2.50 6.83
CA ALA A 46 -8.34 -2.43 5.50
C ALA A 46 -7.64 -1.38 4.62
N VAL A 47 -7.35 -0.21 5.18
CA VAL A 47 -6.62 0.85 4.46
C VAL A 47 -5.20 0.41 4.11
N THR A 48 -4.53 -0.35 4.97
CA THR A 48 -3.20 -0.93 4.67
C THR A 48 -3.23 -1.80 3.42
N GLU A 49 -4.21 -2.69 3.33
CA GLU A 49 -4.36 -3.59 2.17
C GLU A 49 -4.66 -2.79 0.90
N LEU A 50 -5.51 -1.76 0.99
CA LEU A 50 -5.86 -0.88 -0.13
C LEU A 50 -4.64 -0.11 -0.65
N VAL A 51 -3.87 0.52 0.24
CA VAL A 51 -2.66 1.26 -0.12
C VAL A 51 -1.61 0.33 -0.71
N PHE A 52 -1.37 -0.82 -0.07
CA PHE A 52 -0.39 -1.80 -0.56
C PHE A 52 -0.76 -2.33 -1.95
N ALA A 53 -2.02 -2.73 -2.15
CA ALA A 53 -2.50 -3.20 -3.45
C ALA A 53 -2.42 -2.10 -4.52
N GLY A 54 -2.74 -0.86 -4.17
CA GLY A 54 -2.64 0.30 -5.06
C GLY A 54 -1.20 0.54 -5.52
N ILE A 55 -0.23 0.51 -4.60
CA ILE A 55 1.21 0.68 -4.92
C ILE A 55 1.70 -0.46 -5.81
N LEU A 56 1.34 -1.71 -5.51
CA LEU A 56 1.69 -2.86 -6.35
C LEU A 56 1.12 -2.71 -7.77
N GLY A 57 -0.17 -2.37 -7.87
CA GLY A 57 -0.83 -2.13 -9.16
C GLY A 57 -0.14 -1.03 -9.96
N ALA A 58 0.17 0.11 -9.32
CA ALA A 58 0.88 1.22 -9.94
C ALA A 58 2.25 0.81 -10.48
N THR A 59 2.99 -0.01 -9.72
CA THR A 59 4.32 -0.51 -10.12
C THR A 59 4.23 -1.43 -11.33
N ILE A 60 3.23 -2.31 -11.39
CA ILE A 60 3.00 -3.21 -12.53
C ILE A 60 2.62 -2.42 -13.77
N ILE A 61 1.65 -1.50 -13.65
CA ILE A 61 1.19 -0.64 -14.76
C ILE A 61 2.36 0.18 -15.30
N HIS A 62 3.15 0.80 -14.41
CA HIS A 62 4.34 1.54 -14.79
C HIS A 62 5.38 0.65 -15.48
N GLY A 63 5.62 -0.58 -14.98
CA GLY A 63 6.53 -1.54 -15.60
C GLY A 63 6.13 -1.92 -17.03
N MET A 64 4.83 -1.92 -17.33
CA MET A 64 4.30 -2.23 -18.67
C MET A 64 4.35 -1.02 -19.61
N GLY A 65 3.91 0.15 -19.15
CA GLY A 65 3.76 1.35 -19.99
C GLY A 65 4.95 2.31 -19.99
N LYS A 66 5.88 2.18 -19.03
CA LYS A 66 6.96 3.15 -18.71
C LYS A 66 6.48 4.60 -18.57
N SER A 67 5.20 4.78 -18.25
CA SER A 67 4.57 6.09 -18.12
C SER A 67 4.70 6.59 -16.68
N ALA A 68 5.46 7.66 -16.47
CA ALA A 68 5.51 8.34 -15.17
C ALA A 68 4.14 8.94 -14.80
N THR A 69 3.38 9.38 -15.80
CA THR A 69 2.05 10.00 -15.60
C THR A 69 1.04 9.03 -14.99
N GLU A 70 1.03 7.76 -15.40
CA GLU A 70 0.09 6.76 -14.86
C GLU A 70 0.44 6.37 -13.41
N LEU A 71 1.74 6.34 -13.10
CA LEU A 71 2.24 6.16 -11.74
C LEU A 71 1.77 7.32 -10.85
N ASP A 72 2.02 8.56 -11.30
CA ASP A 72 1.64 9.77 -10.55
C ASP A 72 0.13 9.83 -10.33
N GLN A 73 -0.68 9.49 -11.34
CA GLN A 73 -2.14 9.44 -11.19
C GLN A 73 -2.58 8.47 -10.11
N THR A 74 -1.99 7.28 -10.07
CA THR A 74 -2.34 6.26 -9.06
C THR A 74 -1.90 6.69 -7.67
N ILE A 75 -0.69 7.24 -7.53
CA ILE A 75 -0.19 7.74 -6.24
C ILE A 75 -1.04 8.90 -5.73
N ASN A 76 -1.36 9.87 -6.60
CA ASN A 76 -2.21 11.01 -6.23
C ASN A 76 -3.61 10.55 -5.79
N ALA A 77 -4.21 9.57 -6.47
CA ALA A 77 -5.50 9.01 -6.07
C ALA A 77 -5.46 8.36 -4.67
N LEU A 78 -4.36 7.66 -4.34
CA LEU A 78 -4.16 7.08 -3.01
C LEU A 78 -3.98 8.17 -1.94
N LEU A 79 -3.23 9.23 -2.24
CA LEU A 79 -3.06 10.36 -1.34
C LEU A 79 -4.39 11.09 -1.09
N ASP A 80 -5.16 11.35 -2.14
CA ASP A 80 -6.48 11.96 -2.03
C ASP A 80 -7.43 11.11 -1.19
N TYR A 81 -7.38 9.79 -1.36
CA TYR A 81 -8.14 8.87 -0.52
C TYR A 81 -7.74 8.99 0.95
N LEU A 82 -6.44 8.95 1.26
CA LEU A 82 -5.94 9.08 2.64
C LEU A 82 -6.32 10.44 3.25
N ASN A 83 -6.23 11.53 2.49
CA ASN A 83 -6.62 12.86 2.95
C ASN A 83 -8.11 12.95 3.34
N ARG A 84 -8.99 12.17 2.71
CA ARG A 84 -10.42 12.11 3.07
C ARG A 84 -10.67 11.38 4.39
N LEU A 85 -9.70 10.62 4.90
CA LEU A 85 -9.77 9.96 6.20
C LEU A 85 -9.42 10.89 7.36
N ALA A 86 -8.93 12.10 7.07
CA ALA A 86 -8.70 13.12 8.09
C ALA A 86 -10.03 13.52 8.78
N PRO A 87 -9.99 13.94 10.05
CA PRO A 87 -11.16 14.52 10.72
C PRO A 87 -11.62 15.78 9.98
N THR A 88 -12.93 15.93 9.83
CA THR A 88 -13.58 17.17 9.33
C THR A 88 -13.66 18.24 10.39
#